data_AF-A0A672STB8-F1
#
_entry.id   AF-A0A672STB8-F1
#
_cell.length_a   1.000
_cell.length_b   1.000
_cell.length_c   1.000
_cell.angle_alpha   90.00
_cell.angle_beta   90.00
_cell.angle_gamma   90.00
#
_symmetry.space_group_name_H-M   'P 1'
#
loop_
_entity.id
_entity.type
_entity.pdbx_description
1 polymer ?
#
loop_
_entity_poly.entity_id
_entity_poly.type
_entity_poly.pdbx_seq_one_letter_code
_entity_poly.pdbx_strand_id
1 'polypeptide(L)'
;PKRYSLSKLRLCHAPLKRLVLTRPHISTSLCGNVSIMRPKCACKERRQAVEMDKVMQELGKTLCDQDVNTVAAQHFDAQQVLENKWASELKQVTGIQKQEYQEWVMKLHRDLQNPNNSTINEEIKVQPGQLGDAGEAGARLFEEQRQLEESFTIHLGAQLKTMHNLRLVRSDVLDFCKHHRHSSSGVKLRRLQTALSLYSTSLCGLVLLVDNRVNSYSGIKRDFATVSQECTDFHFPRVDEQLDIIQQVVLYARAQRSSKQREQPGENGGSEDKNKIIDRNSSNILPGEFYITRHSNLSEVHIVFHLCVDDNVRSGNITARDPAIMGLRNILKVCCTHDATTITIPLLLVHDMSEEMTIPWCLKRAELVFKCVKGFMMEMASWDGGISRTVQFLVPQSISEEMFYQLSNMLPQIFRVSSTLTLTSKR
;
A
#
# COMPACT_ATOMS: atom_id res chain seq x y z
N PRO A 1 -21.76 20.83 7.95
CA PRO A 1 -20.47 20.69 7.25
C PRO A 1 -20.65 19.93 5.92
N LYS A 2 -20.87 20.67 4.83
CA LYS A 2 -21.08 20.11 3.48
C LYS A 2 -19.78 19.43 3.01
N ARG A 3 -19.74 18.10 3.01
CA ARG A 3 -18.69 17.32 2.32
C ARG A 3 -18.84 17.60 0.82
N TYR A 4 -18.06 18.54 0.31
CA TYR A 4 -17.94 18.73 -1.14
C TYR A 4 -17.13 17.55 -1.67
N SER A 5 -17.85 16.52 -2.12
CA SER A 5 -17.25 15.47 -2.94
C SER A 5 -16.76 16.12 -4.22
N LEU A 6 -15.44 16.03 -4.46
CA LEU A 6 -14.78 16.45 -5.71
C LEU A 6 -15.41 15.77 -6.95
N SER A 7 -16.25 14.74 -6.77
CA SER A 7 -17.10 14.17 -7.82
C SER A 7 -18.09 15.16 -8.46
N LYS A 8 -18.37 16.31 -7.83
CA LYS A 8 -19.23 17.37 -8.41
C LYS A 8 -18.50 18.37 -9.30
N LEU A 9 -17.16 18.42 -9.30
CA LEU A 9 -16.44 19.08 -10.37
C LEU A 9 -16.52 18.17 -11.59
N ARG A 10 -17.47 18.43 -12.49
CA ARG A 10 -17.40 17.99 -13.89
C ARG A 10 -16.14 18.63 -14.51
N LEU A 11 -14.97 18.08 -14.20
CA LEU A 11 -13.69 18.34 -14.88
C LEU A 11 -13.75 17.63 -16.24
N CYS A 12 -14.67 18.08 -17.11
CA CYS A 12 -14.85 17.57 -18.47
C CYS A 12 -13.68 17.94 -19.39
N HIS A 13 -12.73 18.76 -18.91
CA HIS A 13 -11.58 19.22 -19.70
C HIS A 13 -10.30 18.51 -19.24
N ALA A 14 -9.75 17.62 -20.07
CA ALA A 14 -8.54 16.86 -19.79
C ALA A 14 -7.32 17.72 -19.39
N PRO A 15 -7.08 18.91 -19.98
CA PRO A 15 -6.02 19.83 -19.53
C PRO A 15 -6.18 20.32 -18.09
N LEU A 16 -7.41 20.57 -17.64
CA LEU A 16 -7.69 21.05 -16.28
C LEU A 16 -7.56 19.92 -15.26
N LYS A 17 -8.04 18.71 -15.60
CA LYS A 17 -7.80 17.51 -14.79
C LYS A 17 -6.30 17.27 -14.62
N ARG A 18 -5.53 17.41 -15.71
CA ARG A 18 -4.06 17.31 -15.68
C ARG A 18 -3.44 18.40 -14.82
N LEU A 19 -3.84 19.67 -14.95
CA LEU A 19 -3.29 20.77 -14.15
C LEU A 19 -3.52 20.58 -12.64
N VAL A 20 -4.77 20.27 -12.26
CA VAL A 20 -5.16 20.04 -10.86
C VAL A 20 -4.39 18.89 -10.25
N LEU A 21 -4.22 17.80 -11.01
CA LEU A 21 -3.49 16.63 -10.54
C LEU A 21 -1.97 16.82 -10.59
N THR A 22 -1.41 17.63 -11.50
CA THR A 22 0.05 17.77 -11.66
C THR A 22 0.67 18.74 -10.65
N ARG A 23 -0.03 19.82 -10.26
CA ARG A 23 0.51 20.86 -9.36
C ARG A 23 0.93 20.33 -7.97
N PRO A 24 0.16 19.45 -7.29
CA PRO A 24 0.60 18.76 -6.07
C PRO A 24 1.91 17.97 -6.23
N HIS A 25 2.20 17.49 -7.44
CA HIS A 25 3.39 16.70 -7.72
C HIS A 25 4.63 17.55 -8.02
N ILE A 26 4.43 18.82 -8.41
CA ILE A 26 5.50 19.81 -8.63
C ILE A 26 5.86 20.52 -7.32
N SER A 27 4.89 20.72 -6.41
CA SER A 27 5.12 21.32 -5.09
C SER A 27 5.65 20.28 -4.08
N THR A 28 6.83 19.73 -4.31
CA THR A 28 7.52 18.73 -3.45
C THR A 28 8.08 19.32 -2.14
N SER A 29 7.44 20.34 -1.57
CA SER A 29 7.90 21.05 -0.36
C SER A 29 8.07 20.13 0.86
N LEU A 30 7.24 19.09 1.02
CA LEU A 30 7.31 18.19 2.18
C LEU A 30 8.48 17.18 2.12
N CYS A 31 8.92 16.83 0.91
CA CYS A 31 10.02 15.89 0.71
C CYS A 31 11.32 16.42 1.32
N GLY A 32 11.52 17.74 1.34
CA GLY A 32 12.65 18.40 2.00
C GLY A 32 12.65 18.19 3.52
N ASN A 33 11.53 18.45 4.20
CA ASN A 33 11.43 18.33 5.66
C ASN A 33 11.59 16.87 6.13
N VAL A 34 10.96 15.91 5.44
CA VAL A 34 11.12 14.47 5.75
C VAL A 34 12.55 13.99 5.47
N SER A 35 13.22 14.54 4.45
CA SER A 35 14.63 14.23 4.16
C SER A 35 15.60 14.78 5.20
N ILE A 36 15.26 15.85 5.92
CA ILE A 36 16.05 16.38 7.04
C ILE A 36 15.74 15.63 8.35
N MET A 37 14.51 15.16 8.52
CA MET A 37 14.06 14.42 9.70
C MET A 37 14.74 13.06 9.85
N ARG A 38 14.79 12.27 8.77
CA ARG A 38 15.36 10.91 8.79
C ARG A 38 16.81 10.86 9.30
N PRO A 39 17.74 11.69 8.79
CA PRO A 39 19.11 11.74 9.30
C PRO A 39 19.19 12.15 10.78
N LYS A 40 18.33 13.07 11.25
CA LYS A 40 18.34 13.52 12.64
C LYS A 40 17.87 12.44 13.62
N CYS A 41 16.82 11.70 13.27
CA CYS A 41 16.34 10.58 14.09
C CYS A 41 17.38 9.46 14.11
N ALA A 42 17.90 9.07 12.93
CA ALA A 42 18.96 8.07 12.82
C ALA A 42 20.25 8.46 13.57
N CYS A 43 20.61 9.75 13.56
CA CYS A 43 21.76 10.25 14.33
C CYS A 43 21.53 10.13 15.84
N LYS A 44 20.31 10.40 16.32
CA LYS A 44 19.95 10.26 17.73
C LYS A 44 19.94 8.80 18.17
N GLU A 45 19.30 7.92 17.39
CA GLU A 45 19.32 6.46 17.63
C GLU A 45 20.74 5.92 17.67
N ARG A 46 21.61 6.36 16.75
CA ARG A 46 23.02 5.95 16.74
C ARG A 46 23.77 6.42 17.99
N ARG A 47 23.51 7.64 18.47
CA ARG A 47 24.10 8.15 19.72
C ARG A 47 23.62 7.34 20.92
N GLN A 48 22.32 7.07 20.99
CA GLN A 48 21.70 6.27 22.05
C GLN A 48 22.24 4.83 22.05
N ALA A 49 22.43 4.22 20.88
CA ALA A 49 23.04 2.89 20.76
C ALA A 49 24.48 2.86 21.27
N VAL A 50 25.30 3.86 20.93
CA VAL A 50 26.69 3.97 21.43
C VAL A 50 26.73 4.21 22.94
N GLU A 51 25.82 5.02 23.47
CA GLU A 51 25.72 5.29 24.90
C GLU A 51 25.27 4.04 25.67
N MET A 52 24.26 3.32 25.16
CA MET A 52 23.79 2.06 25.76
C MET A 52 24.87 0.98 25.73
N ASP A 53 25.64 0.87 24.64
CA ASP A 53 26.75 -0.07 24.54
C ASP A 53 27.85 0.21 25.58
N LYS A 54 28.18 1.49 25.82
CA LYS A 54 29.11 1.89 26.90
C LYS A 54 28.58 1.53 28.28
N VAL A 55 27.31 1.82 28.54
CA VAL A 55 26.66 1.51 29.83
C VAL A 55 26.62 -0.01 30.06
N MET A 56 26.37 -0.81 29.02
CA MET A 56 26.44 -2.27 29.09
C MET A 56 27.87 -2.79 29.35
N GLN A 57 28.91 -2.16 28.81
CA GLN A 57 30.31 -2.55 29.04
C GLN A 57 30.81 -2.28 30.47
N GLU A 58 30.17 -1.33 31.15
CA GLU A 58 30.45 -0.93 32.54
C GLU A 58 29.52 -1.61 33.57
N LEU A 59 28.53 -2.35 33.09
CA LEU A 59 27.61 -3.12 33.91
C LEU A 59 28.36 -4.18 34.73
N GLY A 60 28.17 -4.16 36.05
CA GLY A 60 28.85 -5.05 36.97
C GLY A 60 30.29 -4.64 37.34
N LYS A 61 30.81 -3.54 36.78
CA LYS A 61 32.08 -2.90 37.20
C LYS A 61 31.81 -1.66 38.03
N THR A 62 31.18 -0.66 37.41
CA THR A 62 30.92 0.68 37.97
C THR A 62 29.44 1.03 37.97
N LEU A 63 28.65 0.40 37.09
CA LEU A 63 27.21 0.66 36.92
C LEU A 63 26.38 -0.56 37.31
N CYS A 64 25.16 -0.30 37.80
CA CYS A 64 24.19 -1.33 38.14
C CYS A 64 23.04 -1.40 37.12
N ASP A 65 22.21 -2.44 37.22
CA ASP A 65 21.04 -2.62 36.36
C ASP A 65 20.05 -1.44 36.46
N GLN A 66 20.03 -0.75 37.60
CA GLN A 66 19.16 0.42 37.79
C GLN A 66 19.65 1.63 36.99
N ASP A 67 20.96 1.77 36.77
CA ASP A 67 21.54 2.81 35.92
C ASP A 67 21.21 2.55 34.44
N VAL A 68 21.29 1.28 34.01
CA VAL A 68 20.88 0.85 32.66
C VAL A 68 19.42 1.20 32.41
N ASN A 69 18.53 0.85 33.34
CA ASN A 69 17.10 1.15 33.22
C ASN A 69 16.83 2.66 33.20
N THR A 70 17.59 3.44 33.97
CA THR A 70 17.46 4.91 33.99
C THR A 70 17.87 5.51 32.65
N VAL A 71 19.00 5.07 32.08
CA VAL A 71 19.45 5.51 30.74
C VAL A 71 18.46 5.09 29.67
N ALA A 72 17.95 3.86 29.72
CA ALA A 72 16.92 3.38 28.79
C ALA A 72 15.63 4.22 28.86
N ALA A 73 15.18 4.57 30.07
CA ALA A 73 14.02 5.44 30.26
C ALA A 73 14.26 6.86 29.69
N GLN A 74 15.43 7.44 29.95
CA GLN A 74 15.81 8.74 29.38
C GLN A 74 15.87 8.69 27.85
N HIS A 75 16.41 7.62 27.27
CA HIS A 75 16.46 7.43 25.83
C HIS A 75 15.06 7.34 25.22
N PHE A 76 14.17 6.59 25.87
CA PHE A 76 12.78 6.44 25.48
C PHE A 76 12.02 7.79 25.52
N ASP A 77 12.09 8.51 26.64
CA ASP A 77 11.44 9.82 26.79
C ASP A 77 11.97 10.82 25.76
N ALA A 78 13.29 10.87 25.57
CA ALA A 78 13.91 11.77 24.61
C ALA A 78 13.49 11.43 23.17
N GLN A 79 13.37 10.15 22.83
CA GLN A 79 12.86 9.71 21.53
C GLN A 79 11.40 10.12 21.35
N GLN A 80 10.55 9.86 22.35
CA GLN A 80 9.13 10.19 22.29
C GLN A 80 8.87 11.70 22.13
N VAL A 81 9.60 12.55 22.86
CA VAL A 81 9.51 14.02 22.71
C VAL A 81 9.86 14.46 21.28
N LEU A 82 10.91 13.87 20.71
CA LEU A 82 11.36 14.18 19.36
C LEU A 82 10.31 13.75 18.32
N GLU A 83 9.81 12.52 18.43
CA GLU A 83 8.77 11.98 17.56
C GLU A 83 7.48 12.81 17.62
N ASN A 84 7.03 13.18 18.82
CA ASN A 84 5.85 14.01 19.02
C ASN A 84 6.01 15.41 18.40
N LYS A 85 7.18 16.03 18.59
CA LYS A 85 7.48 17.33 17.97
C LYS A 85 7.37 17.24 16.45
N TRP A 86 7.98 16.22 15.84
CA TRP A 86 7.94 16.05 14.40
C TRP A 86 6.54 15.67 13.90
N ALA A 87 5.81 14.82 14.62
CA ALA A 87 4.43 14.49 14.27
C ALA A 87 3.55 15.75 14.24
N SER A 88 3.74 16.67 15.19
CA SER A 88 3.05 17.96 15.24
C SER A 88 3.44 18.88 14.10
N GLU A 89 4.74 19.07 13.84
CA GLU A 89 5.21 19.91 12.73
C GLU A 89 4.74 19.35 11.37
N LEU A 90 4.85 18.03 11.18
CA LEU A 90 4.38 17.36 9.97
C LEU A 90 2.88 17.54 9.79
N LYS A 91 2.08 17.42 10.87
CA LYS A 91 0.64 17.67 10.84
C LYS A 91 0.32 19.11 10.44
N GLN A 92 1.04 20.08 10.99
CA GLN A 92 0.84 21.48 10.67
C GLN A 92 1.16 21.79 9.20
N VAL A 93 2.33 21.37 8.73
CA VAL A 93 2.76 21.66 7.34
C VAL A 93 1.86 20.95 6.34
N THR A 94 1.52 19.68 6.56
CA THR A 94 0.59 18.95 5.68
C THR A 94 -0.80 19.58 5.67
N GLY A 95 -1.28 20.06 6.83
CA GLY A 95 -2.54 20.80 6.95
C GLY A 95 -2.56 22.09 6.14
N ILE A 96 -1.53 22.91 6.27
CA ILE A 96 -1.38 24.17 5.52
C ILE A 96 -1.36 23.89 4.02
N GLN A 97 -0.50 22.97 3.56
CA GLN A 97 -0.40 22.63 2.14
C GLN A 97 -1.75 22.13 1.57
N LYS A 98 -2.45 21.28 2.32
CA LYS A 98 -3.76 20.78 1.91
C LYS A 98 -4.79 21.89 1.81
N GLN A 99 -4.79 22.84 2.73
CA GLN A 99 -5.67 24.00 2.70
C GLN A 99 -5.36 24.91 1.51
N GLU A 100 -4.10 25.28 1.31
CA GLU A 100 -3.66 26.11 0.18
C GLU A 100 -4.05 25.49 -1.17
N TYR A 101 -3.89 24.18 -1.31
CA TYR A 101 -4.31 23.46 -2.51
C TYR A 101 -5.83 23.51 -2.70
N GLN A 102 -6.63 23.30 -1.65
CA GLN A 102 -8.09 23.38 -1.74
C GLN A 102 -8.56 24.78 -2.13
N GLU A 103 -7.98 25.82 -1.52
CA GLU A 103 -8.29 27.22 -1.85
C GLU A 103 -7.94 27.53 -3.30
N TRP A 104 -6.78 27.05 -3.77
CA TRP A 104 -6.38 27.19 -5.17
C TRP A 104 -7.34 26.49 -6.14
N VAL A 105 -7.72 25.23 -5.88
CA VAL A 105 -8.69 24.49 -6.73
C VAL A 105 -10.03 25.22 -6.77
N MET A 106 -10.49 25.74 -5.64
CA MET A 106 -11.74 26.50 -5.55
C MET A 106 -11.64 27.83 -6.31
N LYS A 107 -10.51 28.53 -6.22
CA LYS A 107 -10.25 29.76 -6.99
C LYS A 107 -10.25 29.46 -8.50
N LEU A 108 -9.50 28.45 -8.94
CA LEU A 108 -9.45 28.02 -10.33
C LEU A 108 -10.85 27.67 -10.87
N HIS A 109 -11.65 26.95 -10.07
CA HIS A 109 -13.02 26.64 -10.46
C HIS A 109 -13.89 27.90 -10.61
N ARG A 110 -13.80 28.86 -9.70
CA ARG A 110 -14.54 30.14 -9.81
C ARG A 110 -14.11 30.94 -11.03
N ASP A 111 -12.81 31.01 -11.29
CA ASP A 111 -12.27 31.75 -12.43
C ASP A 111 -12.76 31.15 -13.76
N LEU A 112 -12.85 29.82 -13.86
CA LEU A 112 -13.39 29.12 -15.03
C LEU A 112 -14.89 29.34 -15.27
N GLN A 113 -15.67 29.64 -14.23
CA GLN A 113 -17.09 29.97 -14.38
C GLN A 113 -17.31 31.40 -14.90
N ASN A 114 -16.26 32.23 -14.93
CA ASN A 114 -16.30 33.62 -15.38
C ASN A 114 -15.64 33.76 -16.78
N PRO A 115 -16.40 33.82 -17.88
CA PRO A 115 -15.86 33.82 -19.25
C PRO A 115 -15.04 35.07 -19.64
N ASN A 116 -14.97 36.10 -18.78
CA ASN A 116 -14.24 37.34 -19.05
C ASN A 116 -12.80 37.36 -18.48
N ASN A 117 -12.33 36.28 -17.85
CA ASN A 117 -11.00 36.28 -17.21
C ASN A 117 -9.93 35.66 -18.13
N SER A 118 -9.21 36.51 -18.88
CA SER A 118 -8.16 36.13 -19.83
C SER A 118 -6.88 35.55 -19.21
N THR A 119 -6.74 35.59 -17.88
CA THR A 119 -5.59 35.06 -17.12
C THR A 119 -5.46 33.54 -17.18
N ILE A 120 -6.54 32.83 -17.49
CA ILE A 120 -6.59 31.36 -17.58
C ILE A 120 -5.69 30.86 -18.73
N ASN A 121 -5.57 31.61 -19.82
CA ASN A 121 -4.72 31.22 -20.94
C ASN A 121 -3.22 31.40 -20.66
N GLU A 122 -2.82 32.26 -19.70
CA GLU A 122 -1.42 32.45 -19.33
C GLU A 122 -0.96 31.44 -18.28
N GLU A 123 -1.75 31.14 -17.24
CA GLU A 123 -1.40 30.07 -16.28
C GLU A 123 -1.49 28.66 -16.88
N ILE A 124 -2.36 28.43 -17.88
CA ILE A 124 -2.39 27.15 -18.63
C ILE A 124 -1.25 27.06 -19.66
N LYS A 125 -0.70 28.19 -20.14
CA LYS A 125 0.46 28.24 -21.05
C LYS A 125 1.83 28.16 -20.37
N VAL A 126 1.92 28.42 -19.07
CA VAL A 126 3.16 28.39 -18.28
C VAL A 126 3.16 27.06 -17.47
N GLN A 127 3.93 26.00 -17.76
CA GLN A 127 5.13 25.78 -18.56
C GLN A 127 5.14 24.35 -19.13
N PRO A 128 5.29 24.18 -20.46
CA PRO A 128 5.90 22.98 -21.05
C PRO A 128 7.45 23.06 -21.07
N GLY A 129 8.07 24.05 -20.42
CA GLY A 129 9.42 24.53 -20.74
C GLY A 129 10.47 24.59 -19.61
N GLN A 130 10.31 23.84 -18.50
CA GLN A 130 11.43 23.56 -17.57
C GLN A 130 11.81 22.08 -17.56
N LEU A 131 11.70 21.42 -18.72
CA LEU A 131 12.50 20.25 -19.07
C LEU A 131 13.78 20.72 -19.78
N GLY A 132 14.48 21.67 -19.16
CA GLY A 132 15.82 22.05 -19.55
C GLY A 132 16.76 20.92 -19.16
N ASP A 133 17.14 20.15 -20.17
CA ASP A 133 18.27 19.23 -20.17
C ASP A 133 19.54 19.99 -19.79
N ALA A 134 19.82 20.06 -18.49
CA ALA A 134 21.13 20.46 -17.99
C ALA A 134 21.94 19.17 -17.89
N GLY A 135 22.76 18.94 -18.91
CA GLY A 135 23.48 17.70 -19.13
C GLY A 135 24.30 17.23 -17.92
N GLU A 136 24.02 16.00 -17.50
CA GLU A 136 25.02 15.07 -16.97
C GLU A 136 24.92 13.77 -17.78
N ALA A 137 25.27 13.86 -19.05
CA ALA A 137 25.69 12.71 -19.84
C ALA A 137 27.02 12.19 -19.25
N GLY A 138 26.95 11.37 -18.20
CA GLY A 138 28.17 10.83 -17.59
C GLY A 138 28.05 10.00 -16.32
N ALA A 139 26.89 9.82 -15.70
CA ALA A 139 26.79 9.12 -14.42
C ALA A 139 25.98 7.82 -14.50
N ARG A 140 26.68 6.76 -14.94
CA ARG A 140 26.53 5.36 -14.48
C ARG A 140 25.21 4.63 -14.82
N LEU A 141 25.25 3.95 -15.96
CA LEU A 141 24.52 2.71 -16.30
C LEU A 141 24.85 1.52 -15.37
N PHE A 142 25.15 1.75 -14.09
CA PHE A 142 25.46 0.68 -13.14
C PHE A 142 24.20 0.28 -12.38
N GLU A 143 23.66 -0.88 -12.79
CA GLU A 143 22.73 -1.73 -12.04
C GLU A 143 21.35 -1.12 -11.75
N GLU A 144 20.55 -0.89 -12.80
CA GLU A 144 19.16 -1.35 -12.69
C GLU A 144 19.24 -2.86 -12.47
N GLN A 145 19.22 -3.32 -11.21
CA GLN A 145 18.96 -4.72 -10.91
C GLN A 145 17.76 -5.12 -11.76
N ARG A 146 17.95 -6.02 -12.74
CA ARG A 146 16.88 -6.52 -13.60
C ARG A 146 15.70 -6.90 -12.71
N GLN A 147 14.66 -6.07 -12.69
CA GLN A 147 13.42 -6.41 -12.02
C GLN A 147 12.90 -7.62 -12.78
N LEU A 148 12.85 -8.77 -12.09
CA LEU A 148 12.28 -9.97 -12.69
C LEU A 148 10.79 -9.77 -12.73
N GLU A 149 10.30 -9.62 -13.95
CA GLU A 149 8.92 -9.33 -14.24
C GLU A 149 8.48 -10.06 -15.50
N GLU A 150 7.37 -10.77 -15.39
CA GLU A 150 6.73 -11.42 -16.54
C GLU A 150 5.24 -11.07 -16.56
N SER A 151 4.69 -10.86 -17.75
CA SER A 151 3.28 -10.53 -17.96
C SER A 151 2.63 -11.55 -18.89
N PHE A 152 1.41 -11.95 -18.55
CA PHE A 152 0.64 -12.97 -19.25
C PHE A 152 -0.76 -12.46 -19.55
N THR A 153 -1.21 -12.64 -20.78
CA THR A 153 -2.61 -12.39 -21.16
C THR A 153 -3.38 -13.69 -21.09
N ILE A 154 -4.42 -13.73 -20.26
CA ILE A 154 -5.27 -14.91 -20.06
C ILE A 154 -6.69 -14.65 -20.56
N HIS A 155 -7.36 -15.73 -20.95
CA HIS A 155 -8.78 -15.71 -21.29
C HIS A 155 -9.55 -16.58 -20.30
N LEU A 156 -10.47 -15.99 -19.54
CA LEU A 156 -11.28 -16.69 -18.55
C LEU A 156 -12.75 -16.73 -18.98
N GLY A 157 -13.44 -17.82 -18.67
CA GLY A 157 -14.86 -18.00 -19.01
C GLY A 157 -15.10 -19.23 -19.89
N ALA A 158 -16.24 -19.89 -19.66
CA ALA A 158 -16.64 -21.09 -20.41
C ALA A 158 -17.32 -20.74 -21.74
N GLN A 159 -18.22 -19.75 -21.73
CA GLN A 159 -18.99 -19.32 -22.91
C GLN A 159 -18.53 -17.95 -23.40
N LEU A 160 -18.56 -16.93 -22.52
CA LEU A 160 -18.04 -15.60 -22.81
C LEU A 160 -16.62 -15.48 -22.24
N LYS A 161 -15.61 -15.51 -23.11
CA LYS A 161 -14.21 -15.36 -22.69
C LYS A 161 -13.86 -13.90 -22.48
N THR A 162 -13.46 -13.54 -21.27
CA THR A 162 -12.94 -12.22 -20.91
C THR A 162 -11.43 -12.25 -20.85
N MET A 163 -10.80 -11.21 -21.39
CA MET A 163 -9.34 -11.06 -21.38
C MET A 163 -8.89 -10.37 -20.09
N HIS A 164 -7.93 -10.95 -19.40
CA HIS A 164 -7.30 -10.35 -18.22
C HIS A 164 -5.78 -10.45 -18.32
N ASN A 165 -5.09 -9.62 -17.56
CA ASN A 165 -3.64 -9.63 -17.48
C ASN A 165 -3.21 -10.18 -16.12
N LEU A 166 -2.24 -11.09 -16.13
CA LEU A 166 -1.52 -11.50 -14.95
C LEU A 166 -0.10 -10.94 -15.05
N ARG A 167 0.47 -10.53 -13.93
CA ARG A 167 1.87 -10.08 -13.86
C ARG A 167 2.53 -10.76 -12.68
N LEU A 168 3.73 -11.31 -12.86
CA LEU A 168 4.56 -11.82 -11.77
C LEU A 168 5.74 -10.86 -11.61
N VAL A 169 5.95 -10.33 -10.41
CA VAL A 169 6.99 -9.32 -10.13
C VAL A 169 7.77 -9.71 -8.90
N ARG A 170 9.11 -9.60 -8.97
CA ARG A 170 10.00 -9.65 -7.81
C ARG A 170 10.34 -8.23 -7.34
N SER A 171 9.84 -7.83 -6.17
CA SER A 171 10.11 -6.51 -5.58
C SER A 171 9.80 -6.51 -4.08
N ASP A 172 10.23 -5.47 -3.36
CA ASP A 172 9.69 -5.17 -2.03
C ASP A 172 8.27 -4.57 -2.15
N VAL A 173 7.40 -4.93 -1.21
CA VAL A 173 5.99 -4.49 -1.22
C VAL A 173 5.85 -2.97 -1.10
N LEU A 174 6.78 -2.30 -0.41
CA LEU A 174 6.75 -0.86 -0.22
C LEU A 174 7.34 -0.10 -1.41
N ASP A 175 7.99 -0.76 -2.37
CA ASP A 175 8.50 -0.09 -3.56
C ASP A 175 7.38 0.51 -4.43
N PHE A 176 6.20 -0.12 -4.42
CA PHE A 176 4.98 0.43 -5.06
C PHE A 176 4.45 1.69 -4.36
N CYS A 177 4.85 1.91 -3.10
CA CYS A 177 4.46 3.06 -2.30
C CYS A 177 5.50 4.19 -2.38
N LYS A 178 6.79 3.85 -2.47
CA LYS A 178 7.92 4.78 -2.42
C LYS A 178 8.10 5.56 -3.73
N HIS A 179 8.56 6.80 -3.60
CA HIS A 179 9.02 7.60 -4.74
C HIS A 179 10.53 7.35 -4.94
N HIS A 180 10.90 6.66 -6.01
CA HIS A 180 12.32 6.46 -6.35
C HIS A 180 12.98 7.81 -6.73
N ARG A 181 13.98 8.22 -5.94
CA ARG A 181 14.59 9.56 -6.02
C ARG A 181 15.62 9.73 -7.16
N HIS A 182 15.96 8.67 -7.90
CA HIS A 182 17.11 8.66 -8.81
C HIS A 182 16.86 8.17 -10.26
N SER A 183 15.61 8.14 -10.76
CA SER A 183 15.36 7.95 -12.20
C SER A 183 14.58 9.14 -12.75
N SER A 184 15.26 9.97 -13.53
CA SER A 184 14.90 11.36 -13.81
C SER A 184 13.70 11.56 -14.75
N SER A 185 13.16 10.52 -15.39
CA SER A 185 11.95 10.64 -16.24
C SER A 185 10.84 9.62 -15.95
N GLY A 186 11.16 8.35 -15.67
CA GLY A 186 10.16 7.28 -15.54
C GLY A 186 9.31 7.34 -14.27
N VAL A 187 9.91 7.71 -13.12
CA VAL A 187 9.21 7.74 -11.82
C VAL A 187 8.18 8.90 -11.77
N LYS A 188 8.51 10.04 -12.38
CA LYS A 188 7.57 11.16 -12.52
C LYS A 188 6.36 10.78 -13.38
N LEU A 189 6.56 9.93 -14.40
CA LEU A 189 5.50 9.46 -15.28
C LEU A 189 4.56 8.48 -14.56
N ARG A 190 5.09 7.51 -13.81
CA ARG A 190 4.27 6.55 -13.05
C ARG A 190 3.37 7.25 -12.01
N ARG A 191 3.94 8.18 -11.24
CA ARG A 191 3.19 8.97 -10.27
C ARG A 191 2.07 9.79 -10.92
N LEU A 192 2.37 10.44 -12.05
CA LEU A 192 1.37 11.20 -12.80
C LEU A 192 0.26 10.29 -13.33
N GLN A 193 0.60 9.11 -13.82
CA GLN A 193 -0.37 8.12 -14.30
C GLN A 193 -1.29 7.64 -13.18
N THR A 194 -0.75 7.35 -12.00
CA THR A 194 -1.52 7.04 -10.79
C THR A 194 -2.46 8.20 -10.47
N ALA A 195 -1.95 9.43 -10.36
CA ALA A 195 -2.78 10.58 -10.06
C ALA A 195 -3.91 10.84 -11.08
N LEU A 196 -3.64 10.68 -12.38
CA LEU A 196 -4.64 10.77 -13.46
C LEU A 196 -5.76 9.72 -13.31
N SER A 197 -5.43 8.58 -12.71
CA SER A 197 -6.33 7.45 -12.47
C SER A 197 -7.16 7.57 -11.19
N LEU A 198 -6.81 8.47 -10.26
CA LEU A 198 -7.50 8.66 -8.98
C LEU A 198 -9.02 8.90 -9.10
N TYR A 199 -9.43 9.56 -10.19
CA TYR A 199 -10.83 9.84 -10.51
C TYR A 199 -11.30 9.11 -11.78
N SER A 200 -10.66 8.00 -12.12
CA SER A 200 -11.07 7.11 -13.22
C SER A 200 -11.60 5.79 -12.65
N THR A 201 -12.05 4.91 -13.56
CA THR A 201 -12.44 3.54 -13.26
C THR A 201 -11.24 2.58 -13.31
N SER A 202 -10.02 3.07 -13.12
CA SER A 202 -8.78 2.29 -13.22
C SER A 202 -7.94 2.43 -11.96
N LEU A 203 -8.52 2.06 -10.82
CA LEU A 203 -7.82 2.14 -9.54
C LEU A 203 -6.87 0.96 -9.33
N CYS A 204 -5.78 1.24 -8.63
CA CYS A 204 -4.74 0.26 -8.28
C CYS A 204 -4.77 -0.05 -6.78
N GLY A 205 -4.90 -1.33 -6.45
CA GLY A 205 -4.88 -1.85 -5.09
C GLY A 205 -3.58 -2.60 -4.76
N LEU A 206 -3.20 -2.59 -3.49
CA LEU A 206 -2.09 -3.36 -2.94
C LEU A 206 -2.56 -4.11 -1.69
N VAL A 207 -2.25 -5.41 -1.58
CA VAL A 207 -2.47 -6.18 -0.36
C VAL A 207 -1.23 -6.14 0.50
N LEU A 208 -1.37 -5.58 1.71
CA LEU A 208 -0.35 -5.54 2.74
C LEU A 208 -0.75 -6.49 3.88
N LEU A 209 0.09 -7.47 4.17
CA LEU A 209 -0.15 -8.41 5.27
C LEU A 209 0.27 -7.77 6.60
N VAL A 210 -0.62 -7.81 7.59
CA VAL A 210 -0.45 -7.13 8.88
C VAL A 210 -0.90 -7.99 10.05
N ASP A 211 -0.49 -7.61 11.25
CA ASP A 211 -0.98 -8.20 12.51
C ASP A 211 -2.41 -7.74 12.86
N ASN A 212 -2.93 -8.27 13.97
CA ASN A 212 -4.30 -8.04 14.43
C ASN A 212 -4.57 -6.66 15.04
N ARG A 213 -3.56 -5.78 15.16
CA ARG A 213 -3.70 -4.45 15.76
C ARG A 213 -3.80 -3.40 14.67
N VAL A 214 -4.86 -2.60 14.71
CA VAL A 214 -5.02 -1.43 13.84
C VAL A 214 -4.19 -0.27 14.40
N ASN A 215 -2.91 -0.20 14.01
CA ASN A 215 -1.97 0.86 14.39
C ASN A 215 -0.80 0.95 13.40
N SER A 216 0.16 1.83 13.65
CA SER A 216 1.36 2.00 12.80
C SER A 216 2.68 1.97 13.59
N TYR A 217 2.74 1.28 14.73
CA TYR A 217 3.88 1.37 15.64
C TYR A 217 5.04 0.41 15.32
N SER A 218 4.76 -0.71 14.65
CA SER A 218 5.75 -1.78 14.48
C SER A 218 5.72 -2.43 13.10
N GLY A 219 6.87 -2.99 12.73
CA GLY A 219 7.08 -3.76 11.50
C GLY A 219 6.67 -3.02 10.24
N ILE A 220 6.16 -3.77 9.27
CA ILE A 220 5.77 -3.26 7.95
C ILE A 220 4.73 -2.12 8.01
N LYS A 221 3.89 -2.07 9.05
CA LYS A 221 2.91 -0.99 9.22
C LYS A 221 3.58 0.35 9.52
N ARG A 222 4.63 0.34 10.33
CA ARG A 222 5.43 1.54 10.64
C ARG A 222 6.17 2.02 9.40
N ASP A 223 6.77 1.10 8.68
CA ASP A 223 7.54 1.42 7.47
C ASP A 223 6.61 1.97 6.38
N PHE A 224 5.45 1.35 6.19
CA PHE A 224 4.39 1.87 5.33
C PHE A 224 3.92 3.26 5.74
N ALA A 225 3.62 3.48 7.04
CA ALA A 225 3.19 4.78 7.53
C ALA A 225 4.27 5.84 7.26
N THR A 226 5.54 5.48 7.44
CA THR A 226 6.67 6.37 7.14
C THR A 226 6.73 6.72 5.66
N VAL A 227 6.55 5.75 4.75
CA VAL A 227 6.53 6.01 3.29
C VAL A 227 5.33 6.89 2.92
N SER A 228 4.15 6.61 3.47
CA SER A 228 2.94 7.40 3.21
C SER A 228 3.04 8.85 3.70
N GLN A 229 3.95 9.14 4.62
CA GLN A 229 4.19 10.46 5.18
C GLN A 229 5.28 11.25 4.43
N GLU A 230 5.97 10.64 3.46
CA GLU A 230 7.00 11.32 2.65
C GLU A 230 6.44 12.46 1.78
N CYS A 231 5.16 12.36 1.41
CA CYS A 231 4.45 13.33 0.59
C CYS A 231 3.08 13.66 1.20
N THR A 232 2.61 14.89 1.03
CA THR A 232 1.27 15.29 1.49
C THR A 232 0.18 14.64 0.66
N ASP A 233 -0.81 14.05 1.34
CA ASP A 233 -2.04 13.61 0.69
C ASP A 233 -3.07 14.76 0.67
N PHE A 234 -3.35 15.23 -0.54
CA PHE A 234 -4.26 16.35 -0.77
C PHE A 234 -5.73 15.92 -0.82
N HIS A 235 -6.01 14.63 -1.01
CA HIS A 235 -7.34 14.10 -1.30
C HIS A 235 -7.93 13.30 -0.15
N PHE A 236 -7.11 12.55 0.59
CA PHE A 236 -7.54 11.70 1.70
C PHE A 236 -7.01 12.22 3.04
N PRO A 237 -7.62 11.81 4.17
CA PRO A 237 -7.05 12.03 5.50
C PRO A 237 -5.68 11.33 5.62
N ARG A 238 -4.85 11.79 6.55
CA ARG A 238 -3.56 11.14 6.82
C ARG A 238 -3.78 9.72 7.34
N VAL A 239 -2.75 8.87 7.24
CA VAL A 239 -2.84 7.45 7.63
C VAL A 239 -3.24 7.27 9.09
N ASP A 240 -2.66 8.07 9.98
CA ASP A 240 -3.02 8.12 11.41
C ASP A 240 -4.52 8.38 11.60
N GLU A 241 -5.07 9.41 10.95
CA GLU A 241 -6.50 9.74 11.02
C GLU A 241 -7.38 8.63 10.42
N GLN A 242 -6.93 7.98 9.33
CA GLN A 242 -7.65 6.85 8.76
C GLN A 242 -7.68 5.65 9.73
N LEU A 243 -6.58 5.35 10.40
CA LEU A 243 -6.49 4.26 11.37
C LEU A 243 -7.39 4.50 12.58
N ASP A 244 -7.47 5.73 13.08
CA ASP A 244 -8.38 6.11 14.18
C ASP A 244 -9.85 5.86 13.79
N ILE A 245 -10.24 6.28 12.57
CA ILE A 245 -11.58 6.05 12.04
C ILE A 245 -11.87 4.55 11.91
N ILE A 246 -10.91 3.78 11.39
CA ILE A 246 -11.04 2.33 11.23
C ILE A 246 -11.25 1.67 12.59
N GLN A 247 -10.47 2.07 13.60
CA GLN A 247 -10.59 1.51 14.94
C GLN A 247 -11.98 1.76 15.53
N GLN A 248 -12.54 2.96 15.35
CA GLN A 248 -13.92 3.27 15.75
C GLN A 248 -14.94 2.41 15.02
N VAL A 249 -14.77 2.19 13.71
CA VAL A 249 -15.65 1.35 12.91
C VAL A 249 -15.59 -0.12 13.36
N VAL A 250 -14.41 -0.64 13.68
CA VAL A 250 -14.23 -2.01 14.20
C VAL A 250 -14.97 -2.18 15.53
N LEU A 251 -14.79 -1.23 16.46
CA LEU A 251 -15.48 -1.24 17.76
C LEU A 251 -17.00 -1.21 17.59
N TYR A 252 -17.50 -0.33 16.72
CA TYR A 252 -18.93 -0.23 16.42
C TYR A 252 -19.48 -1.52 15.80
N ALA A 253 -18.79 -2.08 14.80
CA ALA A 253 -19.21 -3.31 14.13
C ALA A 253 -19.28 -4.49 15.10
N ARG A 254 -18.35 -4.58 16.06
CA ARG A 254 -18.36 -5.64 17.08
C ARG A 254 -19.47 -5.46 18.11
N ALA A 255 -19.73 -4.23 18.57
CA ALA A 255 -20.86 -3.95 19.46
C ALA A 255 -22.21 -4.32 18.82
N GLN A 256 -22.35 -4.09 17.52
CA GLN A 256 -23.53 -4.50 16.75
C GLN A 256 -23.68 -6.03 16.66
N ARG A 257 -22.59 -6.78 16.50
CA ARG A 257 -22.63 -8.25 16.49
C ARG A 257 -22.97 -8.83 17.86
N SER A 258 -22.41 -8.28 18.94
CA SER A 258 -22.66 -8.78 20.30
C SER A 258 -24.08 -8.50 20.79
N SER A 259 -24.68 -7.37 20.41
CA SER A 259 -26.08 -7.06 20.72
C SER A 259 -27.06 -8.05 20.06
N LYS A 260 -26.88 -8.35 18.77
CA LYS A 260 -27.72 -9.32 18.04
C LYS A 260 -27.63 -10.76 18.57
N GLN A 261 -26.49 -11.12 19.14
CA GLN A 261 -26.29 -12.45 19.74
C GLN A 261 -26.98 -12.57 21.11
N ARG A 262 -27.21 -11.46 21.82
CA ARG A 262 -27.95 -11.41 23.09
C ARG A 262 -29.48 -11.43 22.91
N GLU A 263 -29.98 -11.07 21.72
CA GLU A 263 -31.41 -11.02 21.41
C GLU A 263 -31.99 -12.35 20.88
N GLN A 264 -31.18 -13.40 20.70
CA GLN A 264 -31.68 -14.74 20.40
C GLN A 264 -31.96 -15.51 21.69
N PRO A 265 -33.23 -15.87 22.02
CA PRO A 265 -33.54 -16.69 23.16
C PRO A 265 -33.45 -18.18 22.78
N GLY A 266 -32.43 -18.87 23.30
CA GLY A 266 -32.41 -20.33 23.39
C GLY A 266 -31.19 -21.01 22.77
N GLU A 267 -30.19 -21.34 23.59
CA GLU A 267 -29.80 -22.72 23.91
C GLU A 267 -28.66 -22.70 24.96
N ASN A 268 -28.97 -23.23 26.14
CA ASN A 268 -28.00 -23.50 27.20
C ASN A 268 -27.03 -24.60 26.76
N GLY A 269 -25.72 -24.38 26.93
CA GLY A 269 -24.73 -25.45 26.76
C GLY A 269 -23.28 -25.00 26.94
N GLY A 270 -22.84 -24.92 28.19
CA GLY A 270 -21.46 -24.87 28.69
C GLY A 270 -20.31 -24.70 27.69
N SER A 271 -19.82 -23.47 27.54
CA SER A 271 -18.46 -23.17 27.05
C SER A 271 -18.05 -21.75 27.47
N GLU A 272 -18.15 -21.44 28.77
CA GLU A 272 -17.85 -20.10 29.29
C GLU A 272 -16.35 -19.75 29.27
N ASP A 273 -15.47 -20.74 29.13
CA ASP A 273 -14.02 -20.53 29.21
C ASP A 273 -13.34 -20.17 27.87
N LYS A 274 -13.94 -20.51 26.72
CA LYS A 274 -13.37 -20.12 25.40
C LYS A 274 -13.77 -18.70 24.95
N ASN A 275 -14.92 -18.21 25.40
CA ASN A 275 -15.41 -16.87 25.01
C ASN A 275 -14.67 -15.72 25.72
N LYS A 276 -14.06 -15.95 26.89
CA LYS A 276 -13.32 -14.90 27.63
C LYS A 276 -12.01 -14.47 26.96
N ILE A 277 -11.43 -15.28 26.06
CA ILE A 277 -10.18 -14.93 25.37
C ILE A 277 -10.45 -14.01 24.17
N ILE A 278 -11.60 -14.16 23.50
CA ILE A 278 -11.98 -13.39 22.31
C ILE A 278 -12.39 -11.95 22.70
N ASP A 279 -12.92 -11.76 23.92
CA ASP A 279 -13.35 -10.45 24.44
C ASP A 279 -12.19 -9.55 24.91
N ARG A 280 -10.95 -10.03 25.00
CA ARG A 280 -9.86 -9.26 25.63
C ARG A 280 -9.38 -8.06 24.84
N ASN A 281 -9.70 -7.94 23.54
CA ASN A 281 -9.42 -6.74 22.75
C ASN A 281 -10.48 -6.54 21.65
N SER A 282 -11.56 -5.84 22.00
CA SER A 282 -12.62 -5.45 21.05
C SER A 282 -12.12 -4.56 19.90
N SER A 283 -10.91 -4.01 19.99
CA SER A 283 -10.28 -3.17 18.96
C SER A 283 -9.47 -3.94 17.91
N ASN A 284 -9.15 -5.21 18.14
CA ASN A 284 -8.35 -6.00 17.20
C ASN A 284 -9.18 -6.44 16.00
N ILE A 285 -8.52 -6.84 14.92
CA ILE A 285 -9.13 -7.52 13.76
C ILE A 285 -8.79 -9.01 13.81
N LEU A 286 -9.64 -9.87 13.24
CA LEU A 286 -9.41 -11.31 13.22
C LEU A 286 -8.63 -11.73 11.96
N PRO A 287 -7.87 -12.84 12.00
CA PRO A 287 -7.23 -13.39 10.79
C PRO A 287 -8.24 -13.55 9.65
N GLY A 288 -7.88 -13.10 8.45
CA GLY A 288 -8.74 -13.08 7.27
C GLY A 288 -9.68 -11.86 7.16
N GLU A 289 -9.87 -11.08 8.23
CA GLU A 289 -10.45 -9.74 8.14
C GLU A 289 -9.39 -8.76 7.59
N PHE A 290 -9.84 -7.68 6.95
CA PHE A 290 -8.96 -6.65 6.43
C PHE A 290 -9.59 -5.27 6.59
N TYR A 291 -8.75 -4.24 6.59
CA TYR A 291 -9.18 -2.85 6.52
C TYR A 291 -8.52 -2.14 5.33
N ILE A 292 -9.07 -0.98 4.95
CA ILE A 292 -8.65 -0.26 3.76
C ILE A 292 -8.17 1.13 4.15
N THR A 293 -7.02 1.51 3.62
CA THR A 293 -6.55 2.91 3.61
C THR A 293 -6.45 3.40 2.18
N ARG A 294 -6.74 4.69 1.96
CA ARG A 294 -6.80 5.33 0.64
C ARG A 294 -5.76 6.42 0.53
N HIS A 295 -5.12 6.50 -0.63
CA HIS A 295 -3.96 7.35 -0.85
C HIS A 295 -3.99 7.94 -2.26
N SER A 296 -3.62 9.21 -2.35
CA SER A 296 -3.36 9.91 -3.61
C SER A 296 -1.89 10.30 -3.78
N ASN A 297 -1.11 10.11 -2.72
CA ASN A 297 0.27 10.53 -2.60
C ASN A 297 1.28 9.39 -2.80
N LEU A 298 0.86 8.13 -2.95
CA LEU A 298 1.74 7.00 -3.22
C LEU A 298 2.10 6.90 -4.72
N SER A 299 3.17 6.15 -5.02
CA SER A 299 3.72 6.08 -6.38
C SER A 299 2.80 5.35 -7.37
N GLU A 300 2.39 4.11 -7.07
CA GLU A 300 1.67 3.23 -8.01
C GLU A 300 0.31 2.73 -7.49
N VAL A 301 -0.05 3.11 -6.26
CA VAL A 301 -1.17 2.52 -5.52
C VAL A 301 -2.13 3.59 -5.02
N HIS A 302 -3.43 3.31 -5.12
CA HIS A 302 -4.50 4.16 -4.60
C HIS A 302 -5.11 3.60 -3.31
N ILE A 303 -5.21 2.26 -3.24
CA ILE A 303 -5.91 1.54 -2.20
C ILE A 303 -4.96 0.53 -1.59
N VAL A 304 -4.77 0.58 -0.27
CA VAL A 304 -3.99 -0.43 0.45
C VAL A 304 -4.94 -1.24 1.33
N PHE A 305 -5.06 -2.52 1.01
CA PHE A 305 -5.81 -3.53 1.76
C PHE A 305 -4.87 -4.14 2.80
N HIS A 306 -5.11 -3.83 4.06
CA HIS A 306 -4.35 -4.34 5.20
C HIS A 306 -5.01 -5.65 5.66
N LEU A 307 -4.51 -6.78 5.17
CA LEU A 307 -5.04 -8.11 5.47
C LEU A 307 -4.43 -8.64 6.77
N CYS A 308 -5.27 -8.90 7.75
CA CYS A 308 -4.85 -9.54 8.99
C CYS A 308 -4.48 -10.99 8.72
N VAL A 309 -3.23 -11.33 9.03
CA VAL A 309 -2.73 -12.71 9.01
C VAL A 309 -2.16 -13.06 10.38
N ASP A 310 -2.22 -14.33 10.71
CA ASP A 310 -1.54 -14.90 11.88
C ASP A 310 -0.32 -15.71 11.40
N ASP A 311 0.46 -16.23 12.35
CA ASP A 311 1.64 -17.02 12.03
C ASP A 311 1.31 -18.39 11.39
N ASN A 312 0.04 -18.80 11.33
CA ASN A 312 -0.36 -20.04 10.67
C ASN A 312 -0.05 -20.00 9.17
N VAL A 313 0.00 -18.82 8.55
CA VAL A 313 0.41 -18.66 7.14
C VAL A 313 1.84 -19.14 6.88
N ARG A 314 2.70 -19.20 7.92
CA ARG A 314 4.07 -19.74 7.82
C ARG A 314 4.10 -21.29 7.89
N SER A 315 3.06 -21.92 8.42
CA SER A 315 2.97 -23.38 8.55
C SER A 315 2.85 -24.11 7.19
N GLY A 316 3.47 -25.28 7.00
CA GLY A 316 3.51 -25.96 5.68
C GLY A 316 2.17 -26.45 5.10
N ASN A 317 1.05 -26.31 5.82
CA ASN A 317 -0.23 -26.96 5.52
C ASN A 317 -1.39 -26.00 5.27
N ILE A 318 -1.13 -24.86 4.64
CA ILE A 318 -2.18 -23.92 4.23
C ILE A 318 -3.15 -24.56 3.20
N THR A 319 -4.44 -24.25 3.32
CA THR A 319 -5.51 -24.77 2.44
C THR A 319 -6.39 -23.63 1.91
N ALA A 320 -7.29 -23.92 0.97
CA ALA A 320 -8.21 -22.91 0.43
C ALA A 320 -9.19 -22.33 1.48
N ARG A 321 -9.34 -22.98 2.64
CA ARG A 321 -10.17 -22.51 3.76
C ARG A 321 -9.39 -21.64 4.75
N ASP A 322 -8.09 -21.46 4.53
CA ASP A 322 -7.27 -20.62 5.39
C ASP A 322 -7.81 -19.18 5.42
N PRO A 323 -7.84 -18.53 6.60
CA PRO A 323 -8.35 -17.17 6.72
C PRO A 323 -7.69 -16.17 5.78
N ALA A 324 -6.38 -16.28 5.51
CA ALA A 324 -5.69 -15.38 4.59
C ALA A 324 -6.19 -15.54 3.15
N ILE A 325 -6.43 -16.77 2.70
CA ILE A 325 -6.99 -17.06 1.36
C ILE A 325 -8.43 -16.55 1.25
N MET A 326 -9.24 -16.77 2.29
CA MET A 326 -10.60 -16.25 2.35
C MET A 326 -10.64 -14.71 2.39
N GLY A 327 -9.67 -14.09 3.06
CA GLY A 327 -9.47 -12.64 3.07
C GLY A 327 -9.12 -12.11 1.69
N LEU A 328 -8.20 -12.77 0.96
CA LEU A 328 -7.88 -12.43 -0.43
C LEU A 328 -9.10 -12.53 -1.35
N ARG A 329 -9.94 -13.55 -1.18
CA ARG A 329 -11.21 -13.66 -1.91
C ARG A 329 -12.08 -12.43 -1.71
N ASN A 330 -12.26 -12.04 -0.45
CA ASN A 330 -13.08 -10.89 -0.10
C ASN A 330 -12.50 -9.58 -0.62
N ILE A 331 -11.17 -9.42 -0.59
CA ILE A 331 -10.48 -8.27 -1.21
C ILE A 331 -10.75 -8.23 -2.71
N LEU A 332 -10.60 -9.34 -3.44
CA LEU A 332 -10.88 -9.40 -4.87
C LEU A 332 -12.34 -9.05 -5.19
N LYS A 333 -13.29 -9.49 -4.36
CA LYS A 333 -14.70 -9.10 -4.47
C LYS A 333 -14.90 -7.60 -4.25
N VAL A 334 -14.20 -6.99 -3.28
CA VAL A 334 -14.22 -5.54 -3.07
C VAL A 334 -13.65 -4.82 -4.30
N CYS A 335 -12.53 -5.29 -4.86
CA CYS A 335 -11.97 -4.74 -6.09
C CYS A 335 -12.97 -4.78 -7.25
N CYS A 336 -13.71 -5.88 -7.40
CA CYS A 336 -14.69 -6.01 -8.47
C CYS A 336 -15.90 -5.08 -8.28
N THR A 337 -16.33 -4.87 -7.04
CA THR A 337 -17.50 -4.03 -6.73
C THR A 337 -17.21 -2.53 -6.70
N HIS A 338 -15.93 -2.15 -6.72
CA HIS A 338 -15.48 -0.75 -6.61
C HIS A 338 -14.51 -0.35 -7.74
N ASP A 339 -14.56 -1.04 -8.89
CA ASP A 339 -13.79 -0.73 -10.10
C ASP A 339 -12.27 -0.58 -9.88
N ALA A 340 -11.70 -1.39 -8.99
CA ALA A 340 -10.25 -1.55 -8.94
C ALA A 340 -9.83 -2.56 -10.02
N THR A 341 -9.20 -2.03 -11.08
CA THR A 341 -8.80 -2.81 -12.25
C THR A 341 -7.46 -3.50 -12.05
N THR A 342 -6.60 -2.96 -11.18
CA THR A 342 -5.29 -3.56 -10.88
C THR A 342 -5.20 -3.90 -9.39
N ILE A 343 -4.75 -5.10 -9.05
CA ILE A 343 -4.52 -5.52 -7.66
C ILE A 343 -3.20 -6.27 -7.53
N THR A 344 -2.35 -5.85 -6.59
CA THR A 344 -1.09 -6.51 -6.26
C THR A 344 -1.27 -7.38 -5.01
N ILE A 345 -0.95 -8.66 -5.13
CA ILE A 345 -1.14 -9.71 -4.12
C ILE A 345 0.21 -10.36 -3.78
N PRO A 346 0.61 -10.42 -2.49
CA PRO A 346 1.76 -11.22 -2.05
C PRO A 346 1.51 -12.70 -2.32
N LEU A 347 2.18 -13.26 -3.33
CA LEU A 347 1.92 -14.61 -3.85
C LEU A 347 2.18 -15.69 -2.79
N LEU A 348 3.20 -15.50 -1.97
CA LEU A 348 3.60 -16.45 -0.93
C LEU A 348 2.94 -16.17 0.43
N LEU A 349 2.05 -15.18 0.52
CA LEU A 349 1.44 -14.71 1.75
C LEU A 349 2.48 -14.31 2.83
N VAL A 350 3.62 -13.79 2.39
CA VAL A 350 4.70 -13.24 3.21
C VAL A 350 5.37 -12.08 2.48
N HIS A 351 6.00 -11.18 3.23
CA HIS A 351 6.77 -10.06 2.65
C HIS A 351 8.25 -10.40 2.47
N ASP A 352 8.78 -11.27 3.33
CA ASP A 352 10.20 -11.67 3.34
C ASP A 352 10.34 -13.19 3.41
N MET A 353 11.38 -13.71 2.75
CA MET A 353 11.78 -15.11 2.85
C MET A 353 12.46 -15.38 4.20
N SER A 354 12.13 -16.50 4.83
CA SER A 354 12.86 -17.04 5.99
C SER A 354 13.47 -18.40 5.65
N GLU A 355 14.44 -18.85 6.46
CA GLU A 355 15.20 -20.10 6.22
C GLU A 355 14.30 -21.35 6.13
N GLU A 356 13.17 -21.33 6.83
CA GLU A 356 12.19 -22.42 6.85
C GLU A 356 11.40 -22.57 5.53
N MET A 357 11.46 -21.57 4.64
CA MET A 357 10.69 -21.54 3.39
C MET A 357 11.42 -22.25 2.26
N THR A 358 11.28 -23.58 2.22
CA THR A 358 11.87 -24.43 1.18
C THR A 358 11.23 -24.24 -0.21
N ILE A 359 11.86 -24.78 -1.26
CA ILE A 359 11.32 -24.74 -2.63
C ILE A 359 9.90 -25.35 -2.70
N PRO A 360 9.64 -26.58 -2.18
CA PRO A 360 8.29 -27.14 -2.19
C PRO A 360 7.26 -26.30 -1.43
N TRP A 361 7.68 -25.62 -0.35
CA TRP A 361 6.83 -24.73 0.44
C TRP A 361 6.31 -23.56 -0.41
N CYS A 362 7.17 -22.97 -1.24
CA CYS A 362 6.81 -21.85 -2.11
C CYS A 362 5.91 -22.30 -3.25
N LEU A 363 6.26 -23.40 -3.92
CA LEU A 363 5.49 -23.93 -5.06
C LEU A 363 4.06 -24.31 -4.63
N LYS A 364 3.89 -25.03 -3.52
CA LYS A 364 2.57 -25.43 -3.00
C LYS A 364 1.69 -24.22 -2.68
N ARG A 365 2.26 -23.15 -2.13
CA ARG A 365 1.54 -21.90 -1.83
C ARG A 365 1.18 -21.11 -3.06
N ALA A 366 2.13 -20.92 -3.96
CA ALA A 366 1.88 -20.24 -5.21
C ALA A 366 0.79 -20.96 -6.00
N GLU A 367 0.84 -22.29 -6.08
CA GLU A 367 -0.21 -23.10 -6.71
C GLU A 367 -1.58 -22.85 -6.08
N LEU A 368 -1.66 -22.86 -4.74
CA LEU A 368 -2.89 -22.61 -4.00
C LEU A 368 -3.44 -21.21 -4.30
N VAL A 369 -2.61 -20.18 -4.19
CA VAL A 369 -3.00 -18.78 -4.42
C VAL A 369 -3.42 -18.58 -5.88
N PHE A 370 -2.64 -19.08 -6.85
CA PHE A 370 -3.00 -19.04 -8.28
C PHE A 370 -4.35 -19.71 -8.55
N LYS A 371 -4.58 -20.92 -8.04
CA LYS A 371 -5.86 -21.64 -8.22
C LYS A 371 -7.02 -20.90 -7.56
N CYS A 372 -6.83 -20.35 -6.37
CA CYS A 372 -7.86 -19.59 -5.67
C CYS A 372 -8.22 -18.32 -6.45
N VAL A 373 -7.22 -17.52 -6.84
CA VAL A 373 -7.41 -16.31 -7.64
C VAL A 373 -8.09 -16.64 -8.98
N LYS A 374 -7.65 -17.69 -9.67
CA LYS A 374 -8.31 -18.17 -10.89
C LYS A 374 -9.80 -18.48 -10.66
N GLY A 375 -10.11 -19.24 -9.61
CA GLY A 375 -11.49 -19.56 -9.24
C GLY A 375 -12.33 -18.31 -8.99
N PHE A 376 -11.78 -17.33 -8.27
CA PHE A 376 -12.48 -16.08 -7.99
C PHE A 376 -12.67 -15.21 -9.22
N MET A 377 -11.67 -15.10 -10.09
CA MET A 377 -11.82 -14.38 -11.36
C MET A 377 -12.89 -15.02 -12.24
N MET A 378 -12.97 -16.36 -12.26
CA MET A 378 -14.04 -17.07 -13.00
C MET A 378 -15.43 -16.84 -12.39
N GLU A 379 -15.55 -16.80 -11.05
CA GLU A 379 -16.80 -16.50 -10.36
C GLU A 379 -17.29 -15.07 -10.67
N MET A 380 -16.37 -14.11 -10.60
CA MET A 380 -16.66 -12.68 -10.79
C MET A 380 -16.82 -12.27 -12.25
N ALA A 381 -16.32 -13.04 -13.22
CA ALA A 381 -16.49 -12.76 -14.65
C ALA A 381 -17.96 -12.62 -15.07
N SER A 382 -18.87 -13.26 -14.33
CA SER A 382 -20.32 -13.15 -14.55
C SER A 382 -20.92 -11.81 -14.10
N TRP A 383 -20.27 -11.07 -13.20
CA TRP A 383 -20.82 -9.87 -12.56
C TRP A 383 -20.36 -8.56 -13.18
N ASP A 384 -19.33 -8.62 -14.02
CA ASP A 384 -18.49 -7.46 -14.30
C ASP A 384 -18.53 -6.97 -15.75
N GLY A 385 -19.46 -7.47 -16.56
CA GLY A 385 -19.68 -6.98 -17.92
C GLY A 385 -18.47 -7.08 -18.86
N GLY A 386 -17.44 -7.85 -18.50
CA GLY A 386 -16.23 -8.05 -19.31
C GLY A 386 -15.11 -7.03 -19.12
N ILE A 387 -15.08 -6.27 -18.01
CA ILE A 387 -13.96 -5.36 -17.74
C ILE A 387 -12.65 -6.15 -17.57
N SER A 388 -11.63 -5.76 -18.32
CA SER A 388 -10.30 -6.35 -18.19
C SER A 388 -9.65 -5.90 -16.88
N ARG A 389 -8.99 -6.84 -16.21
CA ARG A 389 -8.32 -6.61 -14.92
C ARG A 389 -6.90 -7.14 -14.98
N THR A 390 -6.05 -6.51 -14.18
CA THR A 390 -4.66 -6.90 -13.98
C THR A 390 -4.49 -7.44 -12.57
N VAL A 391 -4.15 -8.71 -12.43
CA VAL A 391 -3.74 -9.28 -11.14
C VAL A 391 -2.21 -9.42 -11.14
N GLN A 392 -1.57 -8.66 -10.26
CA GLN A 392 -0.13 -8.70 -10.07
C GLN A 392 0.21 -9.57 -8.86
N PHE A 393 0.98 -10.62 -9.08
CA PHE A 393 1.54 -11.47 -8.06
C PHE A 393 2.93 -10.96 -7.69
N LEU A 394 3.09 -10.60 -6.42
CA LEU A 394 4.35 -10.12 -5.87
C LEU A 394 5.06 -11.27 -5.15
N VAL A 395 6.33 -11.47 -5.46
CA VAL A 395 7.23 -12.35 -4.70
C VAL A 395 8.32 -11.51 -4.02
N PRO A 396 8.77 -11.90 -2.80
CA PRO A 396 9.81 -11.18 -2.08
C PRO A 396 11.07 -10.98 -2.90
N GLN A 397 11.74 -9.84 -2.72
CA GLN A 397 12.98 -9.53 -3.44
C GLN A 397 14.12 -10.53 -3.16
N SER A 398 14.09 -11.18 -2.00
CA SER A 398 15.08 -12.17 -1.55
C SER A 398 14.96 -13.55 -2.22
N ILE A 399 13.97 -13.76 -3.10
CA ILE A 399 13.80 -15.03 -3.81
C ILE A 399 14.86 -15.21 -4.91
N SER A 400 15.31 -16.45 -5.11
CA SER A 400 16.25 -16.79 -6.19
C SER A 400 15.59 -16.65 -7.57
N GLU A 401 16.39 -16.35 -8.60
CA GLU A 401 15.89 -16.24 -9.98
C GLU A 401 15.31 -17.56 -10.47
N GLU A 402 15.94 -18.68 -10.12
CA GLU A 402 15.45 -20.00 -10.50
C GLU A 402 14.07 -20.31 -9.92
N MET A 403 13.84 -19.97 -8.66
CA MET A 403 12.50 -20.10 -8.07
C MET A 403 11.50 -19.17 -8.76
N PHE A 404 11.88 -17.93 -9.08
CA PHE A 404 11.02 -17.01 -9.83
C PHE A 404 10.55 -17.64 -11.16
N TYR A 405 11.47 -18.22 -11.95
CA TYR A 405 11.10 -18.88 -13.20
C TYR A 405 10.23 -20.14 -12.98
N GLN A 406 10.46 -20.92 -11.92
CA GLN A 406 9.58 -22.03 -11.57
C GLN A 406 8.15 -21.56 -11.28
N LEU A 407 8.00 -20.48 -10.50
CA LEU A 407 6.70 -19.85 -10.23
C LEU A 407 6.06 -19.29 -11.50
N SER A 408 6.85 -18.69 -12.38
CA SER A 408 6.36 -18.15 -13.65
C SER A 408 5.82 -19.24 -14.58
N ASN A 409 6.53 -20.37 -14.67
CA ASN A 409 6.11 -21.53 -15.46
C ASN A 409 4.77 -22.15 -15.00
N MET A 410 4.37 -21.94 -13.74
CA MET A 410 3.07 -22.40 -13.23
C MET A 410 1.90 -21.57 -13.76
N LEU A 411 2.10 -20.29 -14.12
CA LEU A 411 1.03 -19.42 -14.58
C LEU A 411 0.38 -19.93 -15.89
N PRO A 412 1.14 -20.27 -16.96
CA PRO A 412 0.58 -20.90 -18.14
C PRO A 412 -0.14 -22.23 -17.87
N GLN A 413 0.41 -23.06 -16.97
CA GLN A 413 -0.16 -24.37 -16.64
C GLN A 413 -1.52 -24.24 -15.92
N ILE A 414 -1.62 -23.31 -14.96
CA ILE A 414 -2.82 -23.13 -14.15
C ILE A 414 -3.89 -22.33 -14.91
N PHE A 415 -3.52 -21.21 -15.53
CA PHE A 415 -4.48 -20.31 -16.17
C PHE A 415 -4.79 -20.65 -17.63
N ARG A 416 -4.07 -21.60 -18.24
CA ARG A 416 -4.16 -21.91 -19.69
C ARG A 416 -4.00 -20.63 -20.51
N VAL A 417 -2.83 -20.00 -20.39
CA VAL A 417 -2.46 -18.81 -21.15
C VAL A 417 -2.53 -19.14 -22.65
N SER A 418 -3.20 -18.29 -23.44
CA SER A 418 -3.13 -18.39 -24.89
C SER A 418 -1.72 -17.96 -25.30
N SER A 419 -0.91 -18.88 -25.80
CA SER A 419 0.44 -18.57 -26.27
C SER A 419 0.36 -17.50 -27.37
N THR A 420 0.91 -16.32 -27.10
CA THR A 420 1.18 -15.35 -28.16
C THR A 420 2.26 -15.92 -29.07
N LEU A 421 1.96 -15.99 -30.36
CA LEU A 421 2.93 -16.31 -31.41
C LEU A 421 4.13 -15.36 -31.28
N THR A 422 5.27 -15.90 -30.87
CA THR A 422 6.54 -15.20 -30.92
C THR A 422 6.89 -15.01 -32.40
N LEU A 423 6.58 -13.85 -32.97
CA LEU A 423 7.11 -13.45 -34.27
C LEU A 423 8.60 -13.14 -34.08
N THR A 424 9.43 -14.17 -34.06
CA THR A 424 10.86 -14.00 -34.28
C THR A 424 11.02 -13.55 -35.72
N SER A 425 11.33 -12.27 -35.94
CA SER A 425 11.79 -11.80 -37.25
C SER A 425 13.04 -12.60 -37.61
N LYS A 426 12.93 -13.48 -38.60
CA LYS A 426 14.08 -14.19 -39.16
C LYS A 426 14.74 -13.28 -40.20
N ARG A 427 16.03 -13.06 -39.94
CA ARG A 427 17.10 -12.41 -40.73
C ARG A 427 17.24 -10.91 -40.58
#